data_AF-A0A558NQ81-F1
#
_entry.id   AF-A0A558NQ81-F1
#
_cell.length_a   1.000
_cell.length_b   1.000
_cell.length_c   1.000
_cell.angle_alpha   90.00
_cell.angle_beta   90.00
_cell.angle_gamma   90.00
#
_symmetry.space_group_name_H-M   'P 1'
#
loop_
_entity.id
_entity.type
_entity.pdbx_description
1 polymer ?
#
loop_
_entity_poly.entity_id
_entity_poly.type
_entity_poly.pdbx_seq_one_letter_code
_entity_poly.pdbx_strand_id
1 'polypeptide(L)'
;MLHGFSRTTLSALIIICLLLISWINLGWKDEEQQPLPALQQPPLAAAGWQFWQSLEGVGVYLRSAGDVNGGYLALRTTSAVYTLKLPATDWAENLKQQLPGNLKGGPALLLIAGPWDELSQKTMAAYVIRSLNLQPLEPLSGSLPACIQEHLAGALWLTQALLPASALQPAHAWATLYSLPDSLDMLISPDTQTRTADPTRSAWAEWRLEQARLLRQSWQDDRDQIDIQADLAYYRLPEDLYRQLYHQLGQSQKTAPAELLHCLSATRPQREPSQH
;
A
#
# COMPACT_ATOMS: atom_id res chain seq x y z
N MET A 1 45.14 45.93 -39.58
CA MET A 1 45.65 44.58 -39.95
C MET A 1 44.69 43.54 -39.38
N LEU A 2 43.63 43.21 -40.11
CA LEU A 2 42.76 42.07 -39.81
C LEU A 2 42.98 41.09 -40.94
N HIS A 3 43.89 40.13 -40.73
CA HIS A 3 44.08 39.04 -41.68
C HIS A 3 42.76 38.27 -41.80
N GLY A 4 42.31 38.09 -43.05
CA GLY A 4 41.13 37.34 -43.37
C GLY A 4 41.24 35.92 -42.82
N PHE A 5 40.45 35.62 -41.80
CA PHE A 5 40.24 34.24 -41.37
C PHE A 5 39.70 33.45 -42.56
N SER A 6 40.44 32.42 -42.95
CA SER A 6 40.05 31.51 -44.02
C SER A 6 38.66 30.90 -43.72
N ARG A 7 37.86 30.65 -44.76
CA ARG A 7 36.56 29.97 -44.65
C ARG A 7 36.64 28.66 -43.85
N THR A 8 37.78 27.98 -43.90
CA THR A 8 38.06 26.76 -43.13
C THR A 8 38.21 27.01 -41.63
N THR A 9 38.89 28.09 -41.21
CA THR A 9 39.02 28.44 -39.79
C THR A 9 37.69 28.86 -39.16
N LEU A 10 36.83 29.55 -39.91
CA LEU A 10 35.50 29.95 -39.45
C LEU A 10 34.56 28.74 -39.37
N SER A 11 34.61 27.83 -40.35
CA SER A 11 33.81 26.59 -40.33
C SER A 11 34.22 25.67 -39.18
N ALA A 12 35.53 25.54 -38.91
CA ALA A 12 36.03 24.76 -37.78
C ALA A 12 35.56 25.33 -36.43
N LEU A 13 35.57 26.65 -36.28
CA LEU A 13 35.11 27.33 -35.07
C LEU A 13 33.60 27.13 -34.85
N ILE A 14 32.80 27.22 -35.91
CA ILE A 14 31.35 26.94 -35.85
C ILE A 14 31.08 25.49 -35.43
N ILE A 15 31.78 24.51 -36.02
CA ILE A 15 31.61 23.09 -35.67
C ILE A 15 31.98 22.85 -34.21
N ILE A 16 33.10 23.42 -33.73
CA ILE A 16 33.51 23.31 -32.33
C ILE A 16 32.46 23.94 -31.42
N CYS A 17 31.95 25.13 -31.73
CA CYS A 17 30.89 25.77 -30.94
C CYS A 17 29.59 24.96 -30.93
N LEU A 18 29.17 24.38 -32.05
CA LEU A 18 27.98 23.53 -32.11
C LEU A 18 28.15 22.24 -31.30
N LEU A 19 29.34 21.61 -31.34
CA LEU A 19 29.65 20.46 -30.51
C LEU A 19 29.66 20.83 -29.01
N LEU A 20 30.18 22.01 -28.66
CA LEU A 20 30.20 22.51 -27.28
C LEU A 20 28.80 22.83 -26.76
N ILE A 21 27.96 23.47 -27.56
CA ILE A 21 26.56 23.76 -27.22
C ILE A 21 25.77 22.45 -27.12
N SER A 22 25.97 21.51 -28.05
CA SER A 22 25.33 20.20 -27.99
C SER A 22 25.78 19.40 -26.77
N TRP A 23 27.07 19.48 -26.39
CA TRP A 23 27.60 18.84 -25.18
C TRP A 23 27.03 19.45 -23.91
N ILE A 24 26.95 20.78 -23.82
CA ILE A 24 26.34 21.47 -22.68
C ILE A 24 24.85 21.15 -22.58
N ASN A 25 24.12 21.15 -23.70
CA ASN A 25 22.68 20.87 -23.74
C ASN A 25 22.36 19.39 -23.44
N LEU A 26 23.21 18.45 -23.88
CA LEU A 26 23.05 17.02 -23.56
C LEU A 26 23.56 16.66 -22.16
N GLY A 27 24.60 17.34 -21.68
CA GLY A 27 25.24 17.09 -20.39
C GLY A 27 24.49 17.71 -19.20
N TRP A 28 23.72 18.77 -19.43
CA TRP A 28 22.86 19.41 -18.43
C TRP A 28 21.39 19.11 -18.73
N LYS A 29 21.04 17.83 -18.82
CA LYS A 29 19.65 17.44 -18.58
C LYS A 29 19.37 17.68 -17.12
N ASP A 30 18.50 18.64 -16.85
CA ASP A 30 18.00 19.01 -15.53
C ASP A 30 17.80 17.73 -14.69
N GLU A 31 18.63 17.56 -13.66
CA GLU A 31 18.75 16.29 -12.92
C GLU A 31 17.38 15.84 -12.40
N GLU A 32 16.54 16.81 -12.03
CA GLU A 32 15.16 16.62 -11.59
C GLU A 32 14.27 15.95 -12.65
N GLN A 33 14.55 16.13 -13.95
CA GLN A 33 13.74 15.58 -15.04
C GLN A 33 14.21 14.18 -15.46
N GLN A 34 15.36 13.72 -14.99
CA GLN A 34 15.88 12.41 -15.35
C GLN A 34 15.10 11.30 -14.64
N PRO A 35 14.69 10.22 -15.35
CA PRO A 35 13.99 9.12 -14.72
C PRO A 35 14.88 8.45 -13.66
N LEU A 36 14.24 7.98 -12.60
CA LEU A 36 14.88 7.16 -11.59
C LEU A 36 15.02 5.73 -12.10
N PRO A 37 16.16 5.07 -11.87
CA PRO A 37 16.31 3.66 -12.16
C PRO A 37 15.31 2.84 -11.32
N ALA A 38 14.83 1.73 -11.88
CA ALA A 38 13.98 0.82 -11.12
C ALA A 38 14.73 0.28 -9.89
N LEU A 39 14.03 0.12 -8.77
CA LEU A 39 14.60 -0.55 -7.61
C LEU A 39 14.79 -2.04 -7.91
N GLN A 40 15.92 -2.60 -7.46
CA GLN A 40 16.11 -4.05 -7.46
C GLN A 40 15.42 -4.64 -6.23
N GLN A 41 14.15 -4.99 -6.39
CA GLN A 41 13.31 -5.55 -5.35
C GLN A 41 13.17 -7.06 -5.53
N PRO A 42 13.54 -7.88 -4.53
CA PRO A 42 13.24 -9.31 -4.60
C PRO A 42 11.72 -9.53 -4.47
N PRO A 43 11.14 -10.52 -5.16
CA PRO A 43 9.68 -10.73 -5.15
C PRO A 43 9.16 -11.05 -3.75
N LEU A 44 7.92 -10.63 -3.49
CA LEU A 44 7.17 -11.07 -2.31
C LEU A 44 6.55 -12.43 -2.59
N ALA A 45 6.78 -13.41 -1.72
CA ALA A 45 6.16 -14.72 -1.83
C ALA A 45 4.64 -14.62 -1.69
N ALA A 46 3.90 -15.56 -2.30
CA ALA A 46 2.46 -15.66 -2.08
C ALA A 46 2.17 -15.91 -0.59
N ALA A 47 1.21 -15.17 -0.02
CA ALA A 47 0.86 -15.30 1.39
C ALA A 47 0.19 -16.64 1.73
N GLY A 48 -0.35 -17.37 0.74
CA GLY A 48 -0.91 -18.70 0.96
C GLY A 48 -2.17 -18.74 1.84
N TRP A 49 -2.90 -17.61 1.94
CA TRP A 49 -4.18 -17.55 2.64
C TRP A 49 -5.25 -18.36 1.90
N GLN A 50 -6.04 -19.10 2.67
CA GLN A 50 -7.20 -19.85 2.20
C GLN A 50 -8.43 -19.32 2.91
N PHE A 51 -9.48 -19.03 2.14
CA PHE A 51 -10.76 -18.60 2.70
C PHE A 51 -11.67 -19.81 2.96
N TRP A 52 -12.30 -19.80 4.14
CA TRP A 52 -13.35 -20.72 4.52
C TRP A 52 -14.45 -19.92 5.23
N GLN A 53 -15.72 -20.24 4.95
CA GLN A 53 -16.86 -19.65 5.66
C GLN A 53 -17.44 -20.67 6.65
N SER A 54 -17.67 -20.23 7.89
CA SER A 54 -18.29 -21.06 8.92
C SER A 54 -19.80 -21.25 8.66
N LEU A 55 -20.41 -22.19 9.38
CA LEU A 55 -21.86 -22.43 9.31
C LEU A 55 -22.68 -21.23 9.82
N GLU A 56 -22.09 -20.46 10.73
CA GLU A 56 -22.63 -19.22 11.29
C GLU A 56 -22.44 -18.02 10.35
N GLY A 57 -21.86 -18.23 9.16
CA GLY A 57 -21.61 -17.20 8.15
C GLY A 57 -20.36 -16.37 8.38
N VAL A 58 -19.61 -16.63 9.45
CA VAL A 58 -18.38 -15.91 9.79
C VAL A 58 -17.26 -16.30 8.82
N GLY A 59 -16.60 -15.28 8.24
CA GLY A 59 -15.46 -15.47 7.35
C GLY A 59 -14.19 -15.84 8.13
N VAL A 60 -13.45 -16.83 7.63
CA VAL A 60 -12.23 -17.35 8.25
C VAL A 60 -11.12 -17.47 7.21
N TYR A 61 -9.98 -16.85 7.49
CA TYR A 61 -8.76 -16.98 6.69
C TYR A 61 -7.77 -17.89 7.40
N LEU A 62 -7.26 -18.88 6.67
CA LEU A 62 -6.39 -19.93 7.17
C LEU A 62 -5.06 -19.89 6.43
N ARG A 63 -3.95 -20.08 7.14
CA ARG A 63 -2.62 -20.16 6.56
C ARG A 63 -1.71 -21.08 7.36
N SER A 64 -0.94 -21.91 6.67
CA SER A 64 0.22 -22.59 7.25
C SER A 64 1.37 -21.61 7.41
N ALA A 65 1.76 -21.31 8.65
CA ALA A 65 2.81 -20.35 8.99
C ALA A 65 3.37 -20.64 10.40
N GLY A 66 4.01 -19.66 11.04
CA GLY A 66 4.52 -19.81 12.39
C GLY A 66 5.77 -20.69 12.46
N ASP A 67 6.16 -21.01 13.68
CA ASP A 67 7.37 -21.78 13.97
C ASP A 67 7.07 -22.93 14.94
N VAL A 68 8.12 -23.58 15.42
CA VAL A 68 8.02 -24.64 16.43
C VAL A 68 7.39 -24.19 17.75
N ASN A 69 7.36 -22.88 18.01
CA ASN A 69 6.77 -22.31 19.21
C ASN A 69 5.26 -22.02 19.05
N GLY A 70 4.74 -21.99 17.82
CA GLY A 70 3.32 -21.83 17.54
C GLY A 70 3.02 -20.79 16.48
N GLY A 71 1.86 -20.15 16.62
CA GLY A 71 1.36 -19.20 15.65
C GLY A 71 0.39 -18.21 16.27
N TYR A 72 -0.50 -17.68 15.45
CA TYR A 72 -1.39 -16.60 15.79
C TYR A 72 -2.83 -16.90 15.37
N LEU A 73 -3.76 -16.47 16.22
CA LEU A 73 -5.18 -16.36 15.91
C LEU A 73 -5.56 -14.89 16.09
N ALA A 74 -6.16 -14.29 15.08
CA ALA A 74 -6.65 -12.93 15.13
C ALA A 74 -8.15 -12.85 14.85
N LEU A 75 -8.79 -11.89 15.51
CA LEU A 75 -10.15 -11.47 15.26
C LEU A 75 -10.12 -10.03 14.77
N ARG A 76 -10.54 -9.81 13.53
CA ARG A 76 -10.76 -8.47 13.01
C ARG A 76 -12.22 -8.08 13.25
N THR A 77 -12.41 -6.95 13.90
CA THR A 77 -13.70 -6.28 14.08
C THR A 77 -13.77 -5.05 13.18
N THR A 78 -14.82 -4.23 13.30
CA THR A 78 -14.92 -2.95 12.59
C THR A 78 -13.87 -1.91 13.02
N SER A 79 -13.32 -2.04 14.23
CA SER A 79 -12.47 -1.00 14.84
C SER A 79 -11.04 -1.44 15.14
N ALA A 80 -10.78 -2.76 15.23
CA ALA A 80 -9.47 -3.25 15.62
C ALA A 80 -9.21 -4.69 15.14
N VAL A 81 -7.93 -5.07 15.12
CA VAL A 81 -7.50 -6.47 15.09
C VAL A 81 -7.09 -6.88 16.50
N TYR A 82 -7.67 -7.95 17.02
CA TYR A 82 -7.26 -8.57 18.27
C TYR A 82 -6.48 -9.85 17.98
N THR A 83 -5.20 -9.88 18.31
CA THR A 83 -4.30 -10.98 17.98
C THR A 83 -3.84 -11.73 19.23
N LEU A 84 -4.02 -13.05 19.21
CA LEU A 84 -3.57 -14.00 20.21
C LEU A 84 -2.39 -14.80 19.66
N LYS A 85 -1.34 -14.94 20.48
CA LYS A 85 -0.28 -15.92 20.20
C LYS A 85 -0.64 -17.24 20.88
N LEU A 86 -0.71 -18.31 20.09
CA LEU A 86 -1.05 -19.64 20.56
C LEU A 86 0.14 -20.59 20.37
N PRO A 87 0.42 -21.48 21.34
CA PRO A 87 1.49 -22.46 21.21
C PRO A 87 1.17 -23.54 20.16
N ALA A 88 2.21 -24.16 19.59
CA ALA A 88 2.06 -25.23 18.61
C ALA A 88 1.28 -26.43 19.20
N THR A 89 1.57 -26.80 20.44
CA THR A 89 0.86 -27.82 21.23
C THR A 89 -0.03 -27.16 22.27
N ASP A 90 -1.08 -27.85 22.73
CA ASP A 90 -1.96 -27.38 23.81
C ASP A 90 -2.60 -26.00 23.56
N TRP A 91 -2.77 -25.64 22.29
CA TRP A 91 -3.42 -24.39 21.87
C TRP A 91 -4.83 -24.26 22.46
N ALA A 92 -5.54 -25.37 22.68
CA ALA A 92 -6.93 -25.37 23.14
C ALA A 92 -7.07 -24.80 24.57
N GLU A 93 -6.16 -25.16 25.48
CA GLU A 93 -6.18 -24.64 26.86
C GLU A 93 -5.77 -23.17 26.89
N ASN A 94 -4.78 -22.78 26.08
CA ASN A 94 -4.38 -21.38 25.95
C ASN A 94 -5.50 -20.52 25.37
N LEU A 95 -6.20 -21.03 24.36
CA LEU A 95 -7.32 -20.34 23.73
C LEU A 95 -8.47 -20.13 24.71
N LYS A 96 -8.81 -21.13 25.54
CA LYS A 96 -9.83 -20.99 26.60
C LYS A 96 -9.51 -19.85 27.57
N GLN A 97 -8.25 -19.70 27.94
CA GLN A 97 -7.82 -18.72 28.95
C GLN A 97 -7.70 -17.29 28.39
N GLN A 98 -7.33 -17.16 27.11
CA GLN A 98 -7.03 -15.87 26.49
C GLN A 98 -8.18 -15.28 25.66
N LEU A 99 -9.28 -16.01 25.49
CA LEU A 99 -10.42 -15.56 24.68
C LEU A 99 -11.01 -14.24 25.22
N PRO A 100 -11.10 -13.20 24.39
CA PRO A 100 -11.53 -11.87 24.80
C PRO A 100 -13.06 -11.81 24.95
N GLY A 101 -13.55 -11.85 26.20
CA GLY A 101 -14.99 -11.81 26.48
C GLY A 101 -15.72 -10.55 26.00
N ASN A 102 -15.00 -9.45 25.78
CA ASN A 102 -15.54 -8.19 25.24
C ASN A 102 -15.95 -8.28 23.75
N LEU A 103 -15.56 -9.34 23.04
CA LEU A 103 -15.97 -9.57 21.65
C LEU A 103 -17.25 -10.39 21.51
N LYS A 104 -17.87 -10.81 22.63
CA LYS A 104 -19.03 -11.69 22.63
C LYS A 104 -20.23 -11.05 21.91
N GLY A 105 -20.82 -11.76 20.95
CA GLY A 105 -21.95 -11.31 20.15
C GLY A 105 -21.61 -10.28 19.07
N GLY A 106 -20.34 -9.88 18.95
CA GLY A 106 -19.90 -8.87 18.00
C GLY A 106 -19.64 -9.40 16.59
N PRO A 107 -19.66 -8.53 15.56
CA PRO A 107 -19.25 -8.88 14.21
C PRO A 107 -17.73 -9.05 14.13
N ALA A 108 -17.27 -10.16 13.57
CA ALA A 108 -15.85 -10.41 13.38
C ALA A 108 -15.56 -11.27 12.13
N LEU A 109 -14.33 -11.18 11.64
CA LEU A 109 -13.71 -12.19 10.78
C LEU A 109 -12.50 -12.77 11.51
N LEU A 110 -12.19 -14.04 11.25
CA LEU A 110 -11.06 -14.73 11.88
C LEU A 110 -9.90 -14.89 10.91
N LEU A 111 -8.69 -14.79 11.42
CA LEU A 111 -7.47 -15.16 10.72
C LEU A 111 -6.66 -16.10 11.60
N ILE A 112 -6.20 -17.22 11.05
CA ILE A 112 -5.40 -18.21 11.76
C ILE A 112 -4.17 -18.51 10.91
N ALA A 113 -3.00 -18.24 11.48
CA ALA A 113 -1.72 -18.48 10.85
C ALA A 113 -0.82 -19.24 11.83
N GLY A 114 -0.47 -20.48 11.51
CA GLY A 114 0.39 -21.26 12.40
C GLY A 114 0.71 -22.66 11.89
N PRO A 115 1.45 -23.45 12.69
CA PRO A 115 1.99 -24.74 12.27
C PRO A 115 0.94 -25.86 12.29
N TRP A 116 -0.30 -25.52 12.65
CA TRP A 116 -1.39 -26.47 12.77
C TRP A 116 -1.97 -26.86 11.42
N ASP A 117 -2.42 -28.11 11.31
CA ASP A 117 -3.14 -28.57 10.14
C ASP A 117 -4.50 -27.88 9.96
N GLU A 118 -5.06 -28.00 8.76
CA GLU A 118 -6.32 -27.34 8.39
C GLU A 118 -7.48 -27.73 9.32
N LEU A 119 -7.55 -29.00 9.75
CA LEU A 119 -8.58 -29.48 10.65
C LEU A 119 -8.49 -28.79 12.02
N SER A 120 -7.29 -28.66 12.57
CA SER A 120 -7.03 -27.99 13.84
C SER A 120 -7.36 -26.51 13.74
N GLN A 121 -6.98 -25.84 12.65
CA GLN A 121 -7.31 -24.43 12.45
C GLN A 121 -8.83 -24.21 12.31
N LYS A 122 -9.55 -25.06 11.56
CA LYS A 122 -11.02 -25.03 11.48
C LYS A 122 -11.67 -25.30 12.84
N THR A 123 -11.10 -26.20 13.63
CA THR A 123 -11.59 -26.51 14.99
C THR A 123 -11.39 -25.32 15.93
N MET A 124 -10.23 -24.65 15.88
CA MET A 124 -9.98 -23.39 16.59
C MET A 124 -11.04 -22.35 16.22
N ALA A 125 -11.23 -22.10 14.92
CA ALA A 125 -12.19 -21.13 14.43
C ALA A 125 -13.62 -21.44 14.92
N ALA A 126 -14.08 -22.68 14.74
CA ALA A 126 -15.40 -23.11 15.20
C ALA A 126 -15.57 -22.94 16.72
N TYR A 127 -14.54 -23.25 17.50
CA TYR A 127 -14.56 -23.05 18.94
C TYR A 127 -14.66 -21.57 19.32
N VAL A 128 -13.87 -20.69 18.71
CA VAL A 128 -13.93 -19.24 18.95
C VAL A 128 -15.29 -18.66 18.57
N ILE A 129 -15.78 -18.99 17.37
CA ILE A 129 -17.07 -18.51 16.85
C ILE A 129 -18.21 -18.88 17.80
N ARG A 130 -18.26 -20.13 18.26
CA ARG A 130 -19.31 -20.60 19.17
C ARG A 130 -19.16 -20.05 20.58
N SER A 131 -17.94 -20.02 21.11
CA SER A 131 -17.66 -19.54 22.47
C SER A 131 -18.00 -18.06 22.64
N LEU A 132 -17.72 -17.26 21.60
CA LEU A 132 -18.03 -15.83 21.59
C LEU A 132 -19.38 -15.50 20.92
N ASN A 133 -20.10 -16.47 20.35
CA ASN A 133 -21.31 -16.23 19.57
C ASN A 133 -21.11 -15.13 18.49
N LEU A 134 -20.00 -15.22 17.74
CA LEU A 134 -19.61 -14.20 16.76
C LEU A 134 -20.64 -14.09 15.64
N GLN A 135 -20.81 -12.86 15.16
CA GLN A 135 -21.61 -12.56 13.99
C GLN A 135 -20.70 -12.31 12.77
N PRO A 136 -21.20 -12.48 11.54
CA PRO A 136 -20.46 -12.14 10.34
C PRO A 136 -20.08 -10.65 10.35
N LEU A 137 -18.81 -10.35 10.06
CA LEU A 137 -18.40 -8.97 9.81
C LEU A 137 -18.78 -8.58 8.39
N GLU A 138 -19.70 -7.63 8.26
CA GLU A 138 -19.98 -6.98 6.99
C GLU A 138 -18.75 -6.16 6.59
N PRO A 139 -18.12 -6.47 5.45
CA PRO A 139 -16.98 -5.70 4.96
C PRO A 139 -17.42 -4.28 4.62
N LEU A 140 -16.51 -3.32 4.76
CA LEU A 140 -16.80 -1.95 4.38
C LEU A 140 -17.07 -1.91 2.86
N SER A 141 -18.25 -1.46 2.48
CA SER A 141 -18.66 -1.36 1.08
C SER A 141 -17.96 -0.20 0.39
N GLY A 142 -17.00 -0.52 -0.48
CA GLY A 142 -16.35 0.42 -1.40
C GLY A 142 -15.26 -0.29 -2.18
N SER A 143 -15.33 -0.26 -3.52
CA SER A 143 -14.20 -0.67 -4.35
C SER A 143 -13.14 0.42 -4.32
N LEU A 144 -11.86 0.06 -4.27
CA LEU A 144 -10.79 1.04 -4.48
C LEU A 144 -11.01 1.73 -5.83
N PRO A 145 -11.06 3.08 -5.90
CA PRO A 145 -11.24 3.80 -7.15
C PRO A 145 -10.16 3.44 -8.17
N ALA A 146 -10.53 3.35 -9.44
CA ALA A 146 -9.63 2.95 -10.51
C ALA A 146 -8.34 3.81 -10.55
N CYS A 147 -8.47 5.14 -10.44
CA CYS A 147 -7.31 6.04 -10.38
C CYS A 147 -6.35 5.70 -9.23
N ILE A 148 -6.87 5.37 -8.05
CA ILE A 148 -6.04 5.00 -6.89
C ILE A 148 -5.38 3.64 -7.15
N GLN A 149 -6.12 2.69 -7.69
CA GLN A 149 -5.60 1.36 -8.03
C GLN A 149 -4.48 1.42 -9.08
N GLU A 150 -4.58 2.32 -10.06
CA GLU A 150 -3.57 2.50 -11.11
C GLU A 150 -2.33 3.26 -10.60
N HIS A 151 -2.49 4.11 -9.58
CA HIS A 151 -1.43 4.99 -9.07
C HIS A 151 -1.17 4.84 -7.55
N LEU A 152 -1.09 3.60 -7.03
CA LEU A 152 -0.91 3.28 -5.60
C LEU A 152 0.29 3.98 -4.94
N ALA A 153 1.43 4.09 -5.61
CA ALA A 153 2.61 4.78 -5.07
C ALA A 153 2.36 6.28 -4.89
N GLY A 154 1.72 6.93 -5.88
CA GLY A 154 1.30 8.33 -5.77
C GLY A 154 0.25 8.52 -4.69
N ALA A 155 -0.69 7.58 -4.59
CA ALA A 155 -1.72 7.57 -3.56
C ALA A 155 -1.13 7.47 -2.15
N LEU A 156 -0.17 6.56 -1.93
CA LEU A 156 0.51 6.39 -0.65
C LEU A 156 1.31 7.63 -0.25
N TRP A 157 1.96 8.27 -1.22
CA TRP A 157 2.66 9.54 -0.96
C TRP A 157 1.68 10.61 -0.48
N LEU A 158 0.57 10.80 -1.20
CA LEU A 158 -0.43 11.81 -0.86
C LEU A 158 -1.12 11.51 0.47
N THR A 159 -1.43 10.25 0.81
CA THR A 159 -2.01 9.91 2.13
C THR A 159 -1.07 10.32 3.25
N GLN A 160 0.21 10.02 3.14
CA GLN A 160 1.21 10.36 4.16
C GLN A 160 1.42 11.87 4.29
N ALA A 161 1.30 12.62 3.19
CA ALA A 161 1.42 14.07 3.22
C ALA A 161 0.16 14.78 3.77
N LEU A 162 -1.02 14.21 3.54
CA LEU A 162 -2.30 14.83 3.87
C LEU A 162 -2.82 14.45 5.26
N LEU A 163 -2.59 13.20 5.69
CA LEU A 163 -3.11 12.68 6.94
C LEU A 163 -2.15 12.96 8.10
N PRO A 164 -2.66 13.32 9.29
CA PRO A 164 -1.82 13.46 10.48
C PRO A 164 -1.22 12.11 10.85
N ALA A 165 -0.04 12.10 11.47
CA ALA A 165 0.64 10.87 11.89
C ALA A 165 -0.23 9.99 12.82
N SER A 166 -1.18 10.57 13.54
CA SER A 166 -2.17 9.85 14.35
C SER A 166 -3.20 9.07 13.53
N ALA A 167 -3.51 9.50 12.31
CA ALA A 167 -4.37 8.77 11.36
C ALA A 167 -3.59 7.67 10.62
N LEU A 168 -2.27 7.62 10.77
CA LEU A 168 -1.38 6.60 10.22
C LEU A 168 -1.09 5.47 11.23
N GLN A 169 -1.81 5.42 12.36
CA GLN A 169 -1.64 4.45 13.45
C GLN A 169 -2.87 3.53 13.62
N PRO A 170 -2.69 2.24 13.97
CA PRO A 170 -1.52 1.39 13.81
C PRO A 170 -1.94 0.11 13.06
N ALA A 171 -1.54 -0.15 11.83
CA ALA A 171 -0.22 -0.72 11.58
C ALA A 171 0.17 -0.60 10.09
N HIS A 172 -0.65 0.06 9.28
CA HIS A 172 -0.55 -0.04 7.82
C HIS A 172 -0.90 1.29 7.17
N ALA A 173 0.11 2.16 6.97
CA ALA A 173 -0.06 3.37 6.16
C ALA A 173 -0.55 3.06 4.73
N TRP A 174 -0.35 1.84 4.24
CA TRP A 174 -0.92 1.38 2.97
C TRP A 174 -2.42 1.10 3.04
N ALA A 175 -2.96 0.75 4.21
CA ALA A 175 -4.39 0.53 4.35
C ALA A 175 -5.13 1.86 4.13
N THR A 176 -4.60 3.00 4.59
CA THR A 176 -5.24 4.33 4.39
C THR A 176 -5.47 4.72 2.92
N LEU A 177 -4.96 3.95 1.95
CA LEU A 177 -5.38 4.03 0.55
C LEU A 177 -6.90 3.91 0.36
N TYR A 178 -7.62 3.15 1.19
CA TYR A 178 -9.10 3.07 1.12
C TYR A 178 -9.78 4.33 1.67
N SER A 179 -9.10 5.10 2.52
CA SER A 179 -9.65 6.33 3.12
C SER A 179 -9.40 7.56 2.25
N LEU A 180 -8.69 7.40 1.13
CA LEU A 180 -8.55 8.46 0.16
C LEU A 180 -9.90 8.72 -0.49
N PRO A 181 -10.37 9.97 -0.48
CA PRO A 181 -11.58 10.32 -1.20
C PRO A 181 -11.39 10.18 -2.72
N ASP A 182 -12.45 9.76 -3.39
CA ASP A 182 -12.51 9.56 -4.84
C ASP A 182 -12.49 10.88 -5.65
N SER A 183 -12.42 12.03 -4.98
CA SER A 183 -12.51 13.34 -5.62
C SER A 183 -11.43 14.31 -5.13
N LEU A 184 -10.88 15.04 -6.08
CA LEU A 184 -9.83 16.04 -5.89
C LEU A 184 -10.20 17.14 -4.87
N ASP A 185 -11.48 17.52 -4.81
CA ASP A 185 -11.99 18.60 -3.93
C ASP A 185 -11.80 18.32 -2.44
N MET A 186 -11.72 17.04 -2.06
CA MET A 186 -11.46 16.62 -0.69
C MET A 186 -9.96 16.47 -0.38
N LEU A 187 -9.10 16.38 -1.40
CA LEU A 187 -7.64 16.25 -1.24
C LEU A 187 -6.92 17.61 -1.27
N ILE A 188 -7.45 18.56 -2.05
CA ILE A 188 -6.82 19.86 -2.31
C ILE A 188 -7.67 20.98 -1.70
N SER A 189 -7.40 21.29 -0.43
CA SER A 189 -7.78 22.55 0.21
C SER A 189 -6.66 23.57 0.00
N PRO A 190 -6.91 24.89 0.03
CA PRO A 190 -5.85 25.91 0.05
C PRO A 190 -4.77 25.63 1.11
N ASP A 191 -5.16 25.03 2.25
CA ASP A 191 -4.28 24.66 3.36
C ASP A 191 -3.45 23.36 3.11
N THR A 192 -3.70 22.63 2.02
CA THR A 192 -2.98 21.40 1.65
C THR A 192 -2.16 21.54 0.36
N GLN A 193 -2.22 22.68 -0.33
CA GLN A 193 -1.47 22.92 -1.58
C GLN A 193 0.05 22.80 -1.41
N THR A 194 0.62 23.27 -0.31
CA THR A 194 2.05 23.10 -0.03
C THR A 194 2.43 21.66 0.32
N ARG A 195 1.48 20.87 0.85
CA ARG A 195 1.68 19.46 1.22
C ARG A 195 1.50 18.49 0.06
N THR A 196 0.84 18.93 -1.02
CA THR A 196 0.64 18.15 -2.25
C THR A 196 1.61 18.54 -3.36
N ALA A 197 2.59 19.40 -3.05
CA ALA A 197 3.64 19.78 -3.98
C ALA A 197 4.41 18.53 -4.46
N ASP A 198 4.79 18.55 -5.73
CA ASP A 198 5.55 17.47 -6.33
C ASP A 198 6.88 17.26 -5.59
N PRO A 199 7.22 16.01 -5.24
CA PRO A 199 8.48 15.72 -4.60
C PRO A 199 9.65 16.03 -5.54
N THR A 200 10.78 16.43 -4.94
CA THR A 200 12.06 16.43 -5.65
C THR A 200 12.44 15.00 -6.02
N ARG A 201 13.26 14.84 -7.05
CA ARG A 201 13.75 13.54 -7.49
C ARG A 201 14.45 12.77 -6.38
N SER A 202 15.28 13.45 -5.59
CA SER A 202 15.99 12.85 -4.45
C SER A 202 15.03 12.42 -3.34
N ALA A 203 14.09 13.29 -2.93
CA ALA A 203 13.11 12.97 -1.91
C ALA A 203 12.24 11.77 -2.29
N TRP A 204 11.80 11.70 -3.55
CA TRP A 204 11.07 10.55 -4.06
C TRP A 204 11.92 9.28 -4.04
N ALA A 205 13.18 9.37 -4.46
CA ALA A 205 14.09 8.23 -4.53
C ALA A 205 14.35 7.60 -3.15
N GLU A 206 14.59 8.45 -2.14
CA GLU A 206 14.78 8.01 -0.75
C GLU A 206 13.48 7.43 -0.18
N TRP A 207 12.36 8.12 -0.38
CA TRP A 207 11.07 7.69 0.13
C TRP A 207 10.64 6.34 -0.44
N ARG A 208 10.70 6.14 -1.77
CA ARG A 208 10.25 4.87 -2.37
C ARG A 208 11.11 3.68 -1.93
N LEU A 209 12.41 3.92 -1.71
CA LEU A 209 13.33 2.90 -1.19
C LEU A 209 12.95 2.51 0.24
N GLU A 210 12.69 3.51 1.08
CA GLU A 210 12.28 3.30 2.46
C GLU A 210 10.91 2.61 2.56
N GLN A 211 9.92 3.06 1.79
CA GLN A 211 8.60 2.42 1.78
C GLN A 211 8.67 0.97 1.28
N ALA A 212 9.44 0.70 0.22
CA ALA A 212 9.65 -0.66 -0.25
C ALA A 212 10.30 -1.55 0.84
N ARG A 213 11.28 -1.01 1.58
CA ARG A 213 11.92 -1.71 2.69
C ARG A 213 10.91 -2.03 3.80
N LEU A 214 10.09 -1.06 4.20
CA LEU A 214 9.07 -1.22 5.24
C LEU A 214 8.01 -2.27 4.83
N LEU A 215 7.46 -2.17 3.62
CA LEU A 215 6.48 -3.16 3.14
C LEU A 215 7.08 -4.57 3.08
N ARG A 216 8.35 -4.70 2.65
CA ARG A 216 9.01 -6.00 2.66
C ARG A 216 9.15 -6.57 4.07
N GLN A 217 9.53 -5.73 5.05
CA GLN A 217 9.70 -6.16 6.44
C GLN A 217 8.37 -6.62 7.02
N SER A 218 7.30 -5.85 6.85
CA SER A 218 5.96 -6.27 7.29
C SER A 218 5.47 -7.52 6.58
N TRP A 219 5.80 -7.72 5.30
CA TRP A 219 5.47 -8.97 4.62
C TRP A 219 6.25 -10.19 5.14
N GLN A 220 7.40 -9.99 5.79
CA GLN A 220 8.20 -11.08 6.35
C GLN A 220 7.82 -11.42 7.79
N ASP A 221 7.16 -10.50 8.49
CA ASP A 221 6.65 -10.72 9.83
C ASP A 221 5.29 -11.43 9.79
N ASP A 222 5.12 -12.49 10.57
CA ASP A 222 3.90 -13.31 10.56
C ASP A 222 2.70 -12.55 11.10
N ARG A 223 2.90 -11.69 12.11
CA ARG A 223 1.84 -10.90 12.71
C ARG A 223 1.41 -9.78 11.76
N ASP A 224 2.36 -9.07 11.16
CA ASP A 224 2.03 -8.02 10.20
C ASP A 224 1.30 -8.60 8.98
N GLN A 225 1.65 -9.81 8.51
CA GLN A 225 0.90 -10.45 7.43
C GLN A 225 -0.55 -10.79 7.80
N ILE A 226 -0.85 -11.06 9.08
CA ILE A 226 -2.23 -11.22 9.56
C ILE A 226 -2.96 -9.90 9.49
N ASP A 227 -2.34 -8.83 9.99
CA ASP A 227 -2.95 -7.52 9.97
C ASP A 227 -3.15 -7.03 8.52
N ILE A 228 -2.22 -7.35 7.61
CA ILE A 228 -2.37 -7.08 6.17
C ILE A 228 -3.59 -7.78 5.60
N GLN A 229 -3.70 -9.09 5.84
CA GLN A 229 -4.85 -9.87 5.35
C GLN A 229 -6.16 -9.41 5.98
N ALA A 230 -6.15 -9.02 7.24
CA ALA A 230 -7.31 -8.51 7.95
C ALA A 230 -7.84 -7.22 7.31
N ASP A 231 -6.95 -6.30 6.96
CA ASP A 231 -7.32 -5.06 6.26
C ASP A 231 -7.80 -5.35 4.83
N LEU A 232 -7.11 -6.23 4.08
CA LEU A 232 -7.56 -6.62 2.73
C LEU A 232 -8.98 -7.19 2.75
N ALA A 233 -9.27 -8.09 3.69
CA ALA A 233 -10.57 -8.72 3.83
C ALA A 233 -11.66 -7.73 4.27
N TYR A 234 -11.35 -6.88 5.26
CA TYR A 234 -12.32 -5.93 5.82
C TYR A 234 -12.71 -4.84 4.82
N TYR A 235 -11.75 -4.33 4.05
CA TYR A 235 -11.99 -3.29 3.03
C TYR A 235 -12.30 -3.85 1.64
N ARG A 236 -12.43 -5.19 1.48
CA ARG A 236 -12.62 -5.88 0.18
C ARG A 236 -11.62 -5.43 -0.89
N LEU A 237 -10.38 -5.22 -0.49
CA LEU A 237 -9.32 -4.84 -1.41
C LEU A 237 -8.86 -6.07 -2.22
N PRO A 238 -8.32 -5.86 -3.45
CA PRO A 238 -7.73 -6.95 -4.21
C PRO A 238 -6.65 -7.68 -3.40
N GLU A 239 -6.65 -9.02 -3.42
CA GLU A 239 -5.72 -9.84 -2.63
C GLU A 239 -4.24 -9.59 -2.98
N ASP A 240 -3.97 -9.08 -4.18
CA ASP A 240 -2.64 -8.75 -4.65
C ASP A 240 -2.29 -7.27 -4.51
N LEU A 241 -3.18 -6.42 -4.00
CA LEU A 241 -2.97 -4.97 -3.86
C LEU A 241 -1.67 -4.64 -3.13
N TYR A 242 -1.37 -5.35 -2.04
CA TYR A 242 -0.14 -5.17 -1.29
C TYR A 242 1.12 -5.45 -2.13
N ARG A 243 1.07 -6.51 -2.94
CA ARG A 243 2.17 -6.88 -3.85
C ARG A 243 2.27 -5.89 -5.02
N GLN A 244 1.14 -5.44 -5.55
CA GLN A 244 1.08 -4.41 -6.60
C GLN A 244 1.72 -3.10 -6.11
N LEU A 245 1.37 -2.65 -4.90
CA LEU A 245 1.99 -1.47 -4.28
C LEU A 245 3.51 -1.65 -4.13
N TYR A 246 3.96 -2.78 -3.58
CA TYR A 246 5.38 -3.07 -3.42
C TYR A 246 6.14 -2.97 -4.75
N HIS A 247 5.60 -3.60 -5.80
CA HIS A 247 6.16 -3.57 -7.14
C HIS A 247 6.14 -2.17 -7.76
N GLN A 248 5.04 -1.43 -7.59
CA GLN A 248 4.91 -0.08 -8.15
C GLN A 248 5.87 0.90 -7.48
N LEU A 249 6.16 0.77 -6.18
CA LEU A 249 7.22 1.56 -5.53
C LEU A 249 8.59 1.36 -6.21
N GLY A 250 8.84 0.17 -6.76
CA GLY A 250 10.09 -0.11 -7.49
C GLY A 250 10.20 0.61 -8.83
N GLN A 251 9.08 0.91 -9.47
CA GLN A 251 9.04 1.40 -10.86
C GLN A 251 8.57 2.86 -10.99
N SER A 252 7.86 3.35 -9.97
CA SER A 252 7.26 4.67 -9.95
C SER A 252 8.29 5.80 -9.96
N GLN A 253 7.87 6.91 -10.55
CA GLN A 253 8.65 8.13 -10.70
C GLN A 253 8.06 9.23 -9.80
N LYS A 254 8.81 10.32 -9.60
CA LYS A 254 8.36 11.46 -8.79
C LYS A 254 7.07 12.12 -9.30
N THR A 255 6.67 11.82 -10.54
CA THR A 255 5.42 12.26 -11.18
C THR A 255 4.19 11.48 -10.72
N ALA A 256 4.34 10.34 -10.03
CA ALA A 256 3.21 9.49 -9.65
C ALA A 256 2.12 10.20 -8.82
N PRO A 257 2.44 11.12 -7.87
CA PRO A 257 1.41 11.92 -7.21
C PRO A 257 0.63 12.82 -8.18
N ALA A 258 1.33 13.51 -9.09
CA ALA A 258 0.69 14.37 -10.09
C ALA A 258 -0.18 13.57 -11.08
N GLU A 259 0.29 12.40 -11.51
CA GLU A 259 -0.48 11.49 -12.39
C GLU A 259 -1.79 11.05 -11.72
N LEU A 260 -1.76 10.72 -10.43
CA LEU A 260 -2.96 10.40 -9.67
C LEU A 260 -3.92 11.61 -9.59
N LEU A 261 -3.42 12.78 -9.22
CA LEU A 261 -4.23 14.01 -9.15
C LEU A 261 -4.85 14.34 -10.52
N HIS A 262 -4.10 14.12 -11.61
CA HIS A 262 -4.61 14.27 -12.97
C HIS A 262 -5.74 13.29 -13.26
N CYS A 263 -5.57 12.01 -12.94
CA CYS A 263 -6.62 10.99 -13.11
C CYS A 263 -7.90 11.36 -12.34
N LEU A 264 -7.77 11.73 -11.05
CA LEU A 264 -8.89 12.14 -10.20
C LEU A 264 -9.58 13.43 -10.68
N SER A 265 -8.86 14.30 -11.40
CA SER A 265 -9.45 15.51 -11.99
C SER A 265 -10.23 15.21 -13.28
N ALA A 266 -9.77 14.24 -14.07
CA ALA A 266 -10.38 13.85 -15.34
C ALA A 266 -11.67 13.04 -15.16
N THR A 267 -11.87 12.39 -14.02
CA THR A 267 -13.09 11.67 -13.66
C THR A 267 -14.23 12.57 -13.18
N ARG A 268 -14.04 13.90 -13.09
CA ARG A 268 -15.15 14.83 -12.83
C ARG A 268 -16.13 14.82 -14.00
N PRO A 269 -17.45 14.64 -13.77
CA PRO A 269 -18.43 14.94 -14.80
C PRO A 269 -18.30 16.42 -15.17
N GLN A 270 -18.09 16.71 -16.46
CA GLN A 270 -18.14 18.08 -16.96
C GLN A 270 -19.49 18.68 -16.54
N ARG A 271 -19.48 19.65 -15.61
CA ARG A 271 -20.65 20.52 -15.43
C ARG A 271 -20.84 21.24 -16.76
N GLU A 272 -21.92 20.94 -17.46
CA GLU A 272 -22.38 21.77 -18.57
C GLU A 272 -22.42 23.22 -18.07
N PRO A 273 -21.85 24.18 -18.82
CA PRO A 273 -21.92 25.57 -18.43
C PRO A 273 -23.38 26.00 -18.44
N SER A 274 -23.90 26.34 -17.26
CA SER A 274 -25.20 26.95 -17.08
C SER A 274 -25.26 28.19 -17.96
N GLN A 275 -26.01 28.12 -19.07
CA GLN A 275 -26.33 29.28 -19.87
C GLN A 275 -27.33 30.14 -19.08
N HIS A 276 -26.83 31.19 -18.44
CA HIS A 276 -27.62 32.32 -17.97
C HIS A 276 -26.89 33.63 -18.28
#